data_AF-A0A6H2BXT3-F1
#
_entry.id   AF-A0A6H2BXT3-F1
#
_cell.length_a   1.000
_cell.length_b   1.000
_cell.length_c   1.000
_cell.angle_alpha   90.00
_cell.angle_beta   90.00
_cell.angle_gamma   90.00
#
_symmetry.space_group_name_H-M   'P 1'
#
loop_
_entity.id
_entity.type
_entity.pdbx_description
1 polymer ?
#
loop_
_entity_poly.entity_id
_entity_poly.type
_entity_poly.pdbx_seq_one_letter_code
_entity_poly.pdbx_strand_id
1 'polypeptide(L)'
;MGTAIKTRIVKIGNSQGLRIPKTLLEQSGINSEVEIEVHGNHLIIRPVTQIRKGWEKAFIEMAEKQDDVLLDDINTTEWDKDEWQW
;
A
#
# COMPACT_ATOMS: atom_id res chain seq x y z
N MET A 1 25.18 -2.23 -9.42
CA MET A 1 25.11 -2.58 -10.87
C MET A 1 23.88 -3.45 -11.06
N GLY A 2 22.95 -3.05 -11.92
CA GLY A 2 21.75 -3.84 -12.19
C GLY A 2 22.09 -5.06 -13.04
N THR A 3 21.74 -6.25 -12.59
CA THR A 3 21.90 -7.48 -13.37
C THR A 3 20.80 -7.56 -14.41
N ALA A 4 21.14 -7.44 -15.69
CA ALA A 4 20.18 -7.64 -16.77
C ALA A 4 20.05 -9.14 -17.09
N ILE A 5 18.83 -9.67 -17.08
CA ILE A 5 18.54 -11.06 -17.46
C ILE A 5 17.60 -11.09 -18.66
N LYS A 6 17.73 -12.15 -19.48
CA LYS A 6 16.72 -12.48 -20.49
C LYS A 6 15.80 -13.54 -19.93
N THR A 7 14.50 -13.26 -19.91
CA THR A 7 13.46 -14.21 -19.49
C THR A 7 12.34 -14.24 -20.52
N ARG A 8 11.41 -15.18 -20.37
CA ARG A 8 10.28 -15.37 -21.28
C ARG A 8 9.00 -14.79 -20.69
N ILE A 9 8.18 -14.21 -21.54
CA ILE A 9 6.79 -13.89 -21.25
C ILE A 9 5.96 -15.16 -21.44
N VAL A 10 5.09 -15.47 -20.49
CA VAL A 10 4.21 -16.65 -20.51
C VAL A 10 2.74 -16.23 -20.45
N LYS A 11 1.88 -16.93 -21.20
CA LYS A 11 0.44 -16.68 -21.16
C LYS A 11 -0.17 -17.23 -19.89
N ILE A 12 -0.97 -16.42 -19.19
CA ILE A 12 -1.75 -16.78 -18.01
C ILE A 12 -3.20 -16.38 -18.28
N GLY A 13 -3.99 -17.29 -18.87
CA GLY A 13 -5.35 -16.98 -19.32
C GLY A 13 -5.36 -15.86 -20.38
N ASN A 14 -6.08 -14.77 -20.11
CA ASN A 14 -6.08 -13.57 -20.96
C ASN A 14 -4.89 -12.63 -20.69
N SER A 15 -4.09 -12.91 -19.67
CA SER A 15 -2.98 -12.08 -19.23
C SER A 15 -1.62 -12.66 -19.63
N GLN A 16 -0.56 -11.89 -19.40
CA GLN A 16 0.83 -12.28 -19.61
C GLN A 16 1.59 -12.18 -18.30
N GLY A 17 2.50 -13.12 -18.05
CA GLY A 17 3.37 -13.15 -16.86
C GLY A 17 4.84 -13.14 -17.23
N LEU A 18 5.67 -12.61 -16.33
CA LEU A 18 7.13 -12.64 -16.44
C LEU A 18 7.68 -13.65 -15.43
N ARG A 19 8.57 -14.56 -15.86
CA ARG A 19 9.29 -15.43 -14.92
C ARG A 19 10.46 -14.66 -14.32
N ILE A 20 10.37 -14.32 -13.03
CA ILE A 20 11.41 -13.62 -12.27
C ILE A 20 12.17 -14.66 -11.43
N PRO A 21 13.51 -14.79 -11.57
CA PRO A 21 14.31 -15.64 -10.70
C PRO A 21 14.17 -15.24 -9.23
N LYS A 22 14.12 -16.24 -8.34
CA LYS A 22 13.99 -16.05 -6.88
C LYS A 22 15.01 -15.05 -6.33
N THR A 23 16.25 -15.11 -6.82
CA THR A 23 17.34 -14.20 -6.42
C THR A 23 17.04 -12.73 -6.71
N LEU A 24 16.43 -12.42 -7.86
CA LEU A 24 16.04 -11.03 -8.19
C LEU A 24 14.83 -10.59 -7.38
N LEU A 25 13.88 -11.49 -7.13
CA LEU A 25 12.71 -11.21 -6.30
C LEU A 25 13.16 -10.83 -4.88
N GLU A 26 14.05 -11.61 -4.27
CA GLU A 26 14.63 -11.35 -2.95
C GLU A 26 15.42 -10.04 -2.90
N GLN A 27 16.28 -9.77 -3.90
CA GLN A 27 17.04 -8.52 -3.98
C GLN A 27 16.15 -7.29 -4.15
N SER A 28 15.00 -7.42 -4.82
CA SER A 28 14.05 -6.33 -5.04
C SER A 28 13.16 -6.03 -3.83
N GLY A 29 13.16 -6.89 -2.80
CA GLY A 29 12.25 -6.77 -1.66
C GLY A 29 10.77 -6.91 -2.01
N ILE A 30 10.46 -7.57 -3.13
CA ILE A 30 9.10 -7.86 -3.58
C ILE A 30 8.62 -9.15 -2.92
N ASN A 31 7.43 -9.11 -2.34
CA ASN A 31 6.85 -10.24 -1.60
C ASN A 31 5.67 -10.84 -2.39
N SER A 32 4.49 -10.22 -2.27
CA SER A 32 3.23 -10.71 -2.85
C SER A 32 2.60 -9.70 -3.82
N GLU A 33 2.71 -8.41 -3.52
CA GLU A 33 2.05 -7.35 -4.28
C GLU A 33 3.07 -6.39 -4.87
N VAL A 34 2.82 -6.02 -6.12
CA VAL A 34 3.65 -5.07 -6.89
C VAL A 34 2.78 -4.04 -7.57
N GLU A 35 3.35 -2.86 -7.74
CA GLU A 35 2.85 -1.85 -8.65
C GLU A 35 3.61 -1.95 -9.97
N ILE A 36 2.90 -1.82 -11.09
CA ILE A 36 3.46 -1.87 -12.44
C ILE A 36 3.09 -0.59 -13.18
N GLU A 37 4.10 0.17 -13.57
CA GLU A 37 3.95 1.42 -14.34
C GLU A 37 4.59 1.29 -15.72
N VAL A 38 3.99 1.94 -16.73
CA VAL A 38 4.56 2.04 -18.08
C VAL A 38 5.35 3.35 -18.19
N HIS A 39 6.64 3.25 -18.50
CA HIS A 39 7.52 4.40 -18.74
C HIS A 39 8.08 4.31 -20.16
N GLY A 40 7.40 4.96 -21.11
CA GLY A 40 7.75 4.90 -22.54
C GLY A 40 7.66 3.48 -23.09
N ASN A 41 8.81 2.82 -23.27
CA ASN A 41 8.92 1.48 -23.84
C ASN A 41 9.29 0.38 -22.82
N HIS A 42 9.31 0.68 -21.52
CA HIS A 42 9.61 -0.30 -20.49
C HIS A 42 8.60 -0.25 -19.34
N LEU A 43 8.50 -1.36 -18.62
CA LEU A 43 7.71 -1.46 -17.40
C LEU A 43 8.62 -1.24 -16.19
N ILE A 44 8.16 -0.46 -15.22
CA ILE A 44 8.79 -0.37 -13.91
C ILE A 44 7.90 -1.13 -12.93
N ILE A 45 8.50 -2.11 -12.24
CA ILE A 45 7.85 -2.95 -11.24
C ILE A 45 8.44 -2.58 -9.89
N ARG A 46 7.60 -2.19 -8.92
CA ARG A 46 8.03 -1.82 -7.57
C ARG A 46 7.23 -2.58 -6.53
N PRO A 47 7.81 -2.92 -5.36
CA PRO A 47 7.04 -3.47 -4.26
C PRO A 47 5.97 -2.47 -3.81
N VAL A 48 4.77 -2.95 -3.52
CA VAL A 48 3.75 -2.11 -2.90
C VAL A 48 4.22 -1.77 -1.49
N THR A 49 4.44 -0.48 -1.24
CA THR A 49 4.65 -0.02 0.14
C THR A 49 3.29 0.06 0.80
N GLN A 50 3.07 -0.72 1.86
CA GLN A 50 1.83 -0.61 2.63
C GLN A 50 1.72 0.81 3.19
N ILE A 51 0.76 1.57 2.68
CA ILE A 51 0.53 3.00 3.00
C ILE A 51 0.41 3.22 4.52
N ARG A 52 -0.03 2.20 5.26
CA ARG A 52 -0.24 2.21 6.71
C ARG A 52 0.66 1.25 7.47
N LYS A 53 1.82 0.91 6.92
CA LYS A 53 2.79 0.04 7.61
C LYS A 53 3.16 0.67 8.96
N GLY A 54 2.94 -0.07 10.05
CA GLY A 54 3.23 0.39 11.40
C GLY A 54 2.12 1.21 12.06
N TRP A 55 1.00 1.48 11.37
CA TRP A 55 -0.15 2.15 11.98
C TRP A 55 -0.70 1.33 13.15
N GLU A 56 -0.88 0.02 12.99
CA GLU A 56 -1.35 -0.86 14.08
C GLU A 56 -0.55 -0.63 15.37
N LYS A 57 0.78 -0.66 15.27
CA LYS A 57 1.67 -0.39 16.41
C LYS A 57 1.50 1.04 16.95
N ALA A 58 1.43 2.04 16.06
CA ALA A 58 1.26 3.43 16.45
C ALA A 58 -0.09 3.68 17.16
N PHE A 59 -1.16 3.02 16.73
CA PHE A 59 -2.48 3.09 17.37
C PHE A 59 -2.49 2.40 18.73
N ILE A 60 -1.81 1.25 18.87
CA ILE A 60 -1.64 0.60 20.18
C ILE A 60 -0.89 1.55 21.13
N GLU A 61 0.23 2.13 20.70
CA GLU A 61 1.04 3.04 21.51
C GLU A 61 0.27 4.34 21.87
N MET A 62 -0.54 4.85 20.95
CA MET A 62 -1.41 6.01 21.18
C MET A 62 -2.43 5.74 22.28
N ALA A 63 -3.12 4.60 22.22
CA ALA A 63 -4.09 4.20 23.24
C ALA A 63 -3.44 3.92 24.60
N GLU A 64 -2.24 3.31 24.62
CA GLU A 64 -1.47 3.10 25.85
C GLU A 64 -1.08 4.43 26.54
N LYS A 65 -0.81 5.47 25.74
CA LYS A 65 -0.47 6.82 26.23
C LYS A 65 -1.67 7.70 26.48
N GLN A 66 -2.88 7.25 26.13
CA GLN A 66 -4.10 8.06 26.13
C GLN A 66 -4.00 9.31 25.23
N ASP A 67 -3.21 9.23 24.16
CA ASP A 67 -3.08 10.29 23.15
C ASP A 67 -4.27 10.32 22.16
N ASP A 68 -5.27 9.46 22.36
CA ASP A 68 -6.48 9.31 21.55
C ASP A 68 -7.74 9.93 22.19
N VAL A 69 -7.58 10.67 23.29
CA VAL A 69 -8.69 11.38 23.94
C VAL A 69 -9.05 12.69 23.24
N LEU A 70 -10.34 13.06 23.31
CA LEU A 70 -10.78 14.38 22.84
C LEU A 70 -10.18 15.47 23.73
N LEU A 71 -9.55 16.48 23.12
CA LEU A 71 -9.01 17.63 23.85
C LEU A 71 -10.11 18.60 24.29
N ASP A 72 -11.18 18.66 23.51
CA ASP A 72 -12.34 19.50 23.78
C ASP A 72 -13.48 18.65 24.36
N ASP A 73 -14.37 19.28 25.12
CA ASP A 73 -15.64 18.65 25.49
C ASP A 73 -16.51 18.43 24.25
N ILE A 74 -17.25 17.32 24.22
CA ILE A 74 -18.25 17.05 23.18
C ILE A 74 -19.40 18.03 23.36
N ASN A 75 -19.30 19.18 22.69
CA ASN A 75 -20.39 20.14 22.60
C ASN A 75 -21.22 19.83 21.36
N THR A 76 -22.48 19.44 21.58
CA THR A 76 -23.45 19.29 20.50
C THR A 76 -23.80 20.67 19.94
N THR A 77 -23.73 20.81 18.63
CA THR A 77 -24.17 21.99 17.89
C THR A 77 -25.65 21.87 17.55
N GLU A 78 -26.30 22.98 17.17
CA GLU A 78 -27.69 22.94 16.70
C GLU A 78 -27.85 22.03 15.47
N TRP A 79 -26.80 21.91 14.65
CA TRP A 79 -26.74 21.02 13.50
C TRP A 79 -26.74 19.52 13.85
N ASP A 80 -26.39 19.15 15.08
CA ASP A 80 -26.43 17.76 15.56
C ASP A 80 -27.84 17.35 16.02
N LYS A 81 -28.76 18.33 16.18
CA LYS A 81 -30.12 18.10 16.68
C LYS A 81 -31.15 18.00 15.56
N ASP A 82 -30.89 18.65 14.43
CA ASP A 82 -31.82 18.74 13.32
C ASP A 82 -31.38 17.83 12.16
N GLU A 83 -32.27 16.95 11.70
CA GLU A 83 -32.02 16.15 10.50
C GLU A 83 -31.97 17.05 9.26
N TRP A 84 -30.91 16.91 8.47
CA TRP A 84 -30.75 17.64 7.21
C TRP A 84 -31.90 17.31 6.26
N GLN A 85 -32.61 18.34 5.81
CA GLN A 85 -33.59 18.25 4.74
C GLN A 85 -32.94 18.78 3.45
N TRP A 86 -32.89 17.92 2.42
CA TRP A 86 -32.39 18.22 1.08
C TRP A 86 -33.44 18.86 0.17
#